data_AF-A0A9Q4NVV8-F1
#
_entry.id   AF-A0A9Q4NVV8-F1
#
_cell.length_a   1.000
_cell.length_b   1.000
_cell.length_c   1.000
_cell.angle_alpha   90.00
_cell.angle_beta   90.00
_cell.angle_gamma   90.00
#
_symmetry.space_group_name_H-M   'P 1'
#
loop_
_entity.id
_entity.type
_entity.pdbx_description
1 polymer ?
#
loop_
_entity_poly.entity_id
_entity_poly.type
_entity_poly.pdbx_seq_one_letter_code
_entity_poly.pdbx_strand_id
1 'polypeptide(L)'
;MILEESPIQQKVQTRHSGQPISSGLFICVFVQAFGDAFEFTQVAVHFLCNNVISHWLSEKNSKNFAIMKKYFVLSVFIMLIGAFTNVQGQNSATPDKGVLVHGNVRLCNYERGCLITDNDMKHWTQKLEISYDGSDKTYGIYINVRGDIINLGVKYKSSGTESYTYEGTDRVTGRKVVVVTKQKLSWYLNNNGVDSHTEVESPKGIIVTVPATYTVFSVVPIKNK
;
A
#
# COMPACT_ATOMS: atom_id res chain seq x y z
N MET A 1 -53.90 -36.46 -9.78
CA MET A 1 -53.28 -35.34 -10.52
C MET A 1 -52.31 -35.97 -11.49
N ILE A 2 -52.52 -35.73 -12.78
CA ILE A 2 -52.01 -36.51 -13.92
C ILE A 2 -50.49 -36.29 -14.06
N LEU A 3 -49.72 -37.38 -14.15
CA LEU A 3 -48.38 -37.39 -14.75
C LEU A 3 -48.37 -38.54 -15.75
N GLU A 4 -48.58 -38.18 -17.01
CA GLU A 4 -48.56 -39.05 -18.18
C GLU A 4 -47.09 -39.28 -18.60
N GLU A 5 -46.76 -40.50 -19.01
CA GLU A 5 -45.44 -40.90 -19.50
C GLU A 5 -45.26 -40.67 -21.03
N SER A 6 -44.01 -40.35 -21.42
CA SER A 6 -43.31 -40.70 -22.69
C SER A 6 -43.76 -40.05 -24.04
N PRO A 7 -42.98 -40.10 -25.15
CA PRO A 7 -41.62 -40.61 -25.35
C PRO A 7 -40.65 -39.69 -26.17
N ILE A 8 -39.41 -40.17 -26.29
CA ILE A 8 -38.29 -39.67 -27.10
C ILE A 8 -38.61 -39.65 -28.61
N GLN A 9 -38.17 -38.62 -29.36
CA GLN A 9 -37.35 -38.72 -30.60
C GLN A 9 -36.98 -37.34 -31.21
N GLN A 10 -35.77 -37.28 -31.74
CA GLN A 10 -35.07 -36.10 -32.32
C GLN A 10 -35.78 -35.48 -33.54
N LYS A 11 -35.70 -34.15 -33.67
CA LYS A 11 -35.55 -33.51 -34.99
C LYS A 11 -34.71 -32.22 -34.89
N VAL A 12 -33.59 -32.23 -35.62
CA VAL A 12 -32.64 -31.12 -35.80
C VAL A 12 -33.33 -29.93 -36.46
N GLN A 13 -33.12 -28.70 -35.96
CA GLN A 13 -33.05 -27.54 -36.85
C GLN A 13 -32.12 -26.44 -36.32
N THR A 14 -31.27 -26.02 -37.24
CA THR A 14 -30.12 -25.11 -37.22
C THR A 14 -30.36 -23.72 -36.64
N ARG A 15 -29.32 -23.20 -35.95
CA ARG A 15 -29.14 -21.80 -35.57
C ARG A 15 -29.33 -20.87 -36.77
N HIS A 16 -30.06 -19.78 -36.54
CA HIS A 16 -29.79 -18.51 -37.21
C HIS A 16 -29.28 -17.47 -36.22
N SER A 17 -28.19 -16.85 -36.65
CA SER A 17 -27.39 -15.82 -36.00
C SER A 17 -28.11 -14.47 -35.94
N GLY A 18 -27.88 -13.73 -34.86
CA GLY A 18 -27.85 -12.27 -34.91
C GLY A 18 -28.89 -11.58 -34.05
N GLN A 19 -28.58 -11.42 -32.76
CA GLN A 19 -28.94 -10.23 -31.98
C GLN A 19 -28.13 -10.24 -30.67
N PRO A 20 -27.19 -9.30 -30.44
CA PRO A 20 -26.55 -9.17 -29.14
C PRO A 20 -27.53 -8.56 -28.14
N ILE A 21 -27.80 -9.30 -27.07
CA ILE A 21 -28.43 -8.78 -25.85
C ILE A 21 -27.48 -7.74 -25.24
N SER A 22 -28.03 -6.57 -25.00
CA SER A 22 -27.44 -5.39 -24.36
C SER A 22 -26.41 -5.73 -23.27
N SER A 23 -25.15 -5.33 -23.50
CA SER A 23 -24.02 -5.47 -22.57
C SER A 23 -24.03 -4.42 -21.44
N GLY A 24 -25.15 -3.73 -21.21
CA GLY A 24 -25.25 -2.67 -20.18
C GLY A 24 -25.36 -3.18 -18.75
N LEU A 25 -25.71 -4.45 -18.52
CA LEU A 25 -26.04 -4.93 -17.17
C LEU A 25 -24.88 -5.57 -16.40
N PHE A 26 -23.77 -5.89 -17.06
CA PHE A 26 -22.64 -6.56 -16.39
C PHE A 26 -21.58 -5.61 -15.79
N ILE A 27 -21.68 -4.31 -16.06
CA ILE A 27 -20.71 -3.32 -15.56
C ILE A 27 -21.15 -2.70 -14.22
N CYS A 28 -22.46 -2.65 -13.93
CA CYS A 28 -22.95 -1.94 -12.73
C CYS A 28 -22.83 -2.71 -11.40
N VAL A 29 -22.36 -3.96 -11.39
CA VAL A 29 -22.22 -4.71 -10.12
C VAL A 29 -20.76 -4.75 -9.61
N PHE A 30 -19.78 -4.25 -10.37
CA PHE A 30 -18.37 -4.41 -10.01
C PHE A 30 -17.67 -3.17 -9.41
N VAL A 31 -18.38 -2.05 -9.18
CA VAL A 31 -17.75 -0.82 -8.65
C VAL A 31 -17.91 -0.65 -7.13
N GLN A 32 -18.45 -1.64 -6.41
CA GLN A 32 -18.70 -1.48 -4.96
C GLN A 32 -17.84 -2.31 -4.01
N ALA A 33 -16.77 -2.95 -4.48
CA ALA A 33 -15.85 -3.59 -3.57
C ALA A 33 -14.42 -3.55 -4.10
N PHE A 34 -13.49 -3.47 -3.16
CA PHE A 34 -12.04 -3.68 -3.30
C PHE A 34 -11.20 -2.43 -3.59
N GLY A 35 -11.01 -1.64 -2.53
CA GLY A 35 -9.67 -1.22 -2.15
C GLY A 35 -8.94 -2.43 -1.58
N ASP A 36 -8.21 -3.13 -2.44
CA ASP A 36 -7.11 -4.06 -2.15
C ASP A 36 -6.55 -4.53 -3.50
N ALA A 37 -5.87 -3.63 -4.20
CA ALA A 37 -5.37 -3.86 -5.55
C ALA A 37 -3.87 -4.13 -5.53
N PHE A 38 -3.47 -5.41 -5.47
CA PHE A 38 -2.20 -5.82 -6.10
C PHE A 38 -2.12 -7.28 -6.53
N GLU A 39 -2.87 -8.20 -5.91
CA GLU A 39 -2.79 -9.64 -6.26
C GLU A 39 -3.87 -10.12 -7.26
N PHE A 40 -4.98 -9.38 -7.42
CA PHE A 40 -6.10 -9.83 -8.28
C PHE A 40 -5.89 -9.58 -9.78
N THR A 41 -5.05 -8.62 -10.15
CA THR A 41 -4.86 -8.21 -11.55
C THR A 41 -4.19 -9.29 -12.39
N GLN A 42 -3.27 -10.07 -11.80
CA GLN A 42 -2.60 -11.17 -12.50
C GLN A 42 -3.54 -12.35 -12.76
N VAL A 43 -4.36 -12.71 -11.77
CA VAL A 43 -5.29 -13.86 -11.88
C VAL A 43 -6.44 -13.57 -12.84
N ALA A 44 -7.01 -12.35 -12.80
CA ALA A 44 -8.11 -11.98 -13.67
C ALA A 44 -7.71 -11.89 -15.15
N VAL A 45 -6.52 -11.34 -15.45
CA VAL A 45 -6.00 -11.25 -16.83
C VAL A 45 -5.67 -12.64 -17.37
N HIS A 46 -5.09 -13.52 -16.55
CA HIS A 46 -4.77 -14.88 -16.97
C HIS A 46 -6.03 -15.71 -17.27
N PHE A 47 -7.09 -15.54 -16.47
CA PHE A 47 -8.36 -16.25 -16.66
C PHE A 47 -9.12 -15.78 -17.91
N LEU A 48 -9.16 -14.47 -18.17
CA LEU A 48 -9.79 -13.89 -19.38
C LEU A 48 -9.06 -14.29 -20.67
N CYS A 49 -7.73 -14.24 -20.67
CA CYS A 49 -6.94 -14.62 -21.85
C CYS A 49 -7.04 -16.11 -22.19
N ASN A 50 -7.14 -17.00 -21.19
CA ASN A 50 -7.16 -18.44 -21.42
C ASN A 50 -8.55 -19.01 -21.69
N ASN A 51 -9.62 -18.53 -21.06
CA ASN A 51 -10.96 -19.09 -21.23
C ASN A 51 -11.75 -18.51 -22.41
N VAL A 52 -11.63 -17.21 -22.69
CA VAL A 52 -12.48 -16.57 -23.73
C VAL A 52 -11.91 -16.76 -25.14
N ILE A 53 -10.58 -16.83 -25.27
CA ILE A 53 -9.90 -16.89 -26.58
C ILE A 53 -9.78 -18.33 -27.10
N SER A 54 -9.66 -19.33 -26.22
CA SER A 54 -9.49 -20.74 -26.61
C SER A 54 -10.76 -21.35 -27.23
N HIS A 55 -11.94 -20.93 -26.77
CA HIS A 55 -13.21 -21.47 -27.25
C HIS A 55 -13.68 -20.89 -28.60
N TRP A 56 -13.04 -19.84 -29.12
CA TRP A 56 -13.54 -19.07 -30.26
C TRP A 56 -12.75 -19.18 -31.57
N LEU A 57 -11.70 -19.99 -31.68
CA LEU A 57 -10.87 -19.96 -32.90
C LEU A 57 -10.41 -21.34 -33.37
N SER A 58 -11.03 -21.79 -34.47
CA SER A 58 -10.54 -22.88 -35.33
C SER A 58 -9.21 -22.50 -35.98
N GLU A 59 -8.37 -23.52 -36.16
CA GLU A 59 -6.95 -23.57 -36.50
C GLU A 59 -6.49 -22.83 -37.78
N LYS A 60 -7.37 -22.12 -38.50
CA LYS A 60 -7.11 -21.67 -39.87
C LYS A 60 -6.50 -20.26 -40.03
N ASN A 61 -6.29 -19.49 -38.95
CA ASN A 61 -5.86 -18.07 -39.05
C ASN A 61 -4.67 -17.66 -38.14
N SER A 62 -3.77 -18.57 -37.79
CA SER A 62 -2.68 -18.31 -36.83
C SER A 62 -1.69 -17.20 -37.21
N LYS A 63 -1.44 -16.99 -38.51
CA LYS A 63 -0.44 -15.98 -38.99
C LYS A 63 -0.95 -14.54 -38.90
N ASN A 64 -2.22 -14.29 -39.21
CA ASN A 64 -2.85 -12.96 -39.05
C ASN A 64 -3.12 -12.63 -37.57
N PHE A 65 -3.19 -13.65 -36.71
CA PHE A 65 -3.45 -13.51 -35.28
C PHE A 65 -2.24 -12.99 -34.49
N ALA A 66 -1.00 -13.35 -34.85
CA ALA A 66 0.20 -12.85 -34.17
C ALA A 66 0.35 -11.32 -34.30
N ILE A 67 -0.08 -10.78 -35.46
CA ILE A 67 -0.09 -9.35 -35.73
C ILE A 67 -1.23 -8.68 -34.95
N MET A 68 -2.44 -9.24 -34.98
CA MET A 68 -3.61 -8.72 -34.27
C MET A 68 -3.47 -8.75 -32.74
N LYS A 69 -2.78 -9.76 -32.18
CA LYS A 69 -2.49 -9.90 -30.74
C LYS A 69 -1.52 -8.83 -30.25
N LYS A 70 -0.53 -8.43 -31.07
CA LYS A 70 0.38 -7.32 -30.75
C LYS A 70 -0.36 -5.98 -30.68
N TYR A 71 -1.28 -5.71 -31.61
CA TYR A 71 -2.04 -4.46 -31.62
C TYR A 71 -3.13 -4.41 -30.54
N PHE A 72 -3.76 -5.55 -30.21
CA PHE A 72 -4.74 -5.62 -29.13
C PHE A 72 -4.10 -5.41 -27.75
N VAL A 73 -2.94 -6.03 -27.48
CA VAL A 73 -2.18 -5.79 -26.24
C VAL A 73 -1.73 -4.32 -26.16
N LEU A 74 -1.26 -3.74 -27.26
CA LEU A 74 -0.85 -2.33 -27.29
C LEU A 74 -2.04 -1.37 -27.05
N SER A 75 -3.22 -1.66 -27.60
CA SER A 75 -4.45 -0.87 -27.39
C SER A 75 -4.94 -0.91 -25.95
N VAL A 76 -4.86 -2.07 -25.28
CA VAL A 76 -5.22 -2.20 -23.86
C VAL A 76 -4.23 -1.43 -22.98
N PHE A 77 -2.94 -1.43 -23.31
CA PHE A 77 -1.93 -0.63 -22.62
C PHE A 77 -2.15 0.89 -22.76
N ILE A 78 -2.56 1.38 -23.94
CA ILE A 78 -2.83 2.81 -24.15
C ILE A 78 -4.10 3.27 -23.41
N MET A 79 -5.15 2.43 -23.36
CA MET A 79 -6.35 2.72 -22.54
C MET A 79 -6.06 2.74 -21.04
N LEU A 80 -5.14 1.89 -20.56
CA LEU A 80 -4.69 1.90 -19.17
C LEU A 80 -3.96 3.20 -18.81
N ILE A 81 -3.15 3.77 -19.70
CA ILE A 81 -2.44 5.04 -19.44
C ILE A 81 -3.43 6.23 -19.41
N GLY A 82 -4.47 6.21 -20.26
CA GLY A 82 -5.49 7.27 -20.32
C GLY A 82 -6.47 7.31 -19.14
N ALA A 83 -6.59 6.21 -18.38
CA ALA A 83 -7.44 6.17 -17.18
C ALA A 83 -6.81 6.85 -15.95
N PHE A 84 -5.51 7.19 -15.99
CA PHE A 84 -4.79 7.79 -14.85
C PHE A 84 -4.70 9.32 -14.89
N THR A 85 -5.22 10.01 -15.90
CA THR A 85 -5.05 11.47 -15.99
C THR A 85 -6.07 12.29 -15.20
N ASN A 86 -6.99 11.69 -14.44
CA ASN A 86 -7.99 12.44 -13.66
C ASN A 86 -8.27 11.86 -12.26
N VAL A 87 -7.23 11.50 -11.51
CA VAL A 87 -7.32 11.46 -10.03
C VAL A 87 -6.46 12.60 -9.47
N GLN A 88 -6.64 13.80 -10.01
CA GLN A 88 -6.08 15.02 -9.45
C GLN A 88 -7.24 15.89 -8.98
N GLY A 89 -7.82 15.49 -7.85
CA GLY A 89 -9.00 16.12 -7.29
C GLY A 89 -9.44 15.51 -5.98
N GLN A 90 -8.52 15.02 -5.15
CA GLN A 90 -8.81 14.76 -3.74
C GLN A 90 -7.97 15.71 -2.91
N ASN A 91 -8.63 16.80 -2.51
CA ASN A 91 -8.28 17.69 -1.40
C ASN A 91 -6.83 17.59 -0.95
N SER A 92 -5.91 18.26 -1.66
CA SER A 92 -4.62 18.57 -1.08
C SER A 92 -4.88 19.57 0.05
N ALA A 93 -5.23 19.05 1.23
CA ALA A 93 -4.91 19.76 2.45
C ALA A 93 -3.40 20.02 2.35
N THR A 94 -3.01 21.26 2.09
CA THR A 94 -1.63 21.70 2.23
C THR A 94 -1.17 21.19 3.60
N PRO A 95 -0.16 20.30 3.67
CA PRO A 95 0.24 19.70 4.93
C PRO A 95 0.58 20.81 5.93
N ASP A 96 -0.21 20.96 6.99
CA ASP A 96 0.11 21.92 8.05
C ASP A 96 1.31 21.36 8.81
N LYS A 97 2.47 21.99 8.59
CA LYS A 97 3.75 21.59 9.20
C LYS A 97 4.08 20.12 9.02
N GLY A 98 3.82 19.58 7.83
CA GLY A 98 4.11 18.19 7.48
C GLY A 98 3.12 17.16 8.03
N VAL A 99 2.05 17.58 8.71
CA VAL A 99 0.99 16.69 9.19
C VAL A 99 -0.02 16.44 8.08
N LEU A 100 -0.32 15.17 7.84
CA LEU A 100 -1.32 14.72 6.91
C LEU A 100 -2.24 13.69 7.58
N VAL A 101 -3.55 13.86 7.38
CA VAL A 101 -4.58 12.97 7.91
C VAL A 101 -5.42 12.51 6.72
N HIS A 102 -5.48 11.20 6.52
CA HIS A 102 -6.28 10.57 5.48
C HIS A 102 -6.95 9.30 6.02
N GLY A 103 -8.27 9.35 6.17
CA GLY A 103 -9.03 8.25 6.78
C GLY A 103 -8.53 7.91 8.18
N ASN A 104 -8.19 6.63 8.41
CA ASN A 104 -7.64 6.14 9.67
C ASN A 104 -6.12 6.36 9.82
N VAL A 105 -5.48 6.91 8.78
CA VAL A 105 -4.03 7.12 8.77
C VAL A 105 -3.73 8.58 9.10
N ARG A 106 -2.84 8.77 10.06
CA ARG A 106 -2.22 10.06 10.36
C ARG A 106 -0.72 9.91 10.20
N LEU A 107 -0.08 10.85 9.51
CA LEU A 107 1.36 10.89 9.38
C LEU A 107 1.88 12.31 9.63
N CYS A 108 3.11 12.39 10.10
CA CYS A 108 3.87 13.62 10.23
C CYS A 108 5.22 13.41 9.57
N ASN A 109 5.45 14.14 8.48
CA ASN A 109 6.73 14.22 7.80
C ASN A 109 7.56 15.34 8.44
N TYR A 110 8.76 15.02 8.92
CA TYR A 110 9.69 15.98 9.47
C TYR A 110 10.73 16.32 8.40
N GLU A 111 10.85 17.61 8.08
CA GLU A 111 11.86 18.10 7.13
C GLU A 111 13.27 17.80 7.63
N ARG A 112 13.46 17.80 8.95
CA ARG A 112 14.75 17.56 9.60
C ARG A 112 14.60 16.64 10.80
N GLY A 113 15.56 15.74 10.92
CA GLY A 113 15.74 14.89 12.08
C GLY A 113 17.21 14.48 12.20
N CYS A 114 17.58 13.97 13.37
CA CYS A 114 18.92 13.46 13.63
C CYS A 114 18.84 12.04 14.16
N LEU A 115 19.50 11.11 13.49
CA LEU A 115 19.83 9.80 14.06
C LEU A 115 21.10 9.95 14.90
N ILE A 116 21.10 9.36 16.08
CA ILE A 116 22.22 9.34 17.03
C ILE A 116 22.50 7.87 17.32
N THR A 117 23.69 7.40 16.96
CA THR A 117 24.14 6.03 17.26
C THR A 117 24.51 5.88 18.73
N ASP A 118 24.75 4.65 19.17
CA ASP A 118 25.19 4.31 20.53
C ASP A 118 26.51 4.99 20.96
N ASN A 119 27.40 5.28 20.00
CA ASN A 119 28.63 6.04 20.21
C ASN A 119 28.47 7.57 20.03
N ASP A 120 27.23 8.08 20.15
CA ASP A 120 26.88 9.51 20.04
C ASP A 120 27.16 10.19 18.69
N MET A 121 27.45 9.41 17.62
CA MET A 121 27.60 9.99 16.29
C MET A 121 26.26 10.47 15.74
N LYS A 122 26.24 11.72 15.25
CA LYS A 122 25.06 12.38 14.71
C LYS A 122 25.00 12.26 13.20
N HIS A 123 23.87 11.75 12.69
CA HIS A 123 23.58 11.64 11.28
C HIS A 123 22.26 12.32 10.94
N TRP A 124 22.31 13.35 10.10
CA TRP A 124 21.11 14.06 9.66
C TRP A 124 20.29 13.22 8.69
N THR A 125 18.99 13.14 8.95
CA THR A 125 18.05 12.37 8.12
C THR A 125 17.75 13.11 6.82
N GLN A 126 17.73 12.38 5.71
CA GLN A 126 17.19 12.86 4.43
C GLN A 126 15.67 12.81 4.40
N LYS A 127 15.08 11.86 5.14
CA LYS A 127 13.64 11.78 5.37
C LYS A 127 13.39 11.18 6.76
N LEU A 128 12.49 11.80 7.51
CA LEU A 128 11.96 11.27 8.76
C LEU A 128 10.44 11.38 8.74
N GLU A 129 9.75 10.27 8.95
CA GLU A 129 8.29 10.23 8.95
C GLU A 129 7.80 9.35 10.10
N ILE A 130 6.86 9.88 10.88
CA ILE A 130 6.17 9.13 11.93
C ILE A 130 4.71 9.02 11.51
N SER A 131 4.16 7.81 11.49
CA SER A 131 2.79 7.56 11.09
C SER A 131 2.06 6.65 12.06
N TYR A 132 0.74 6.65 11.97
CA TYR A 132 -0.14 5.77 12.71
C TYR A 132 -1.29 5.36 11.80
N ASP A 133 -1.50 4.06 11.67
CA ASP A 133 -2.67 3.46 11.04
C ASP A 133 -3.64 2.99 12.13
N GLY A 134 -4.80 3.63 12.21
CA GLY A 134 -5.84 3.30 13.18
C GLY A 134 -6.53 1.96 12.91
N SER A 135 -6.39 1.39 11.71
CA SER A 135 -7.06 0.15 11.30
C SER A 135 -6.46 -1.06 12.01
N ASP A 136 -5.14 -1.11 12.11
CA ASP A 136 -4.40 -2.20 12.76
C ASP A 136 -3.63 -1.75 14.02
N LYS A 137 -3.76 -0.46 14.37
CA LYS A 137 -3.12 0.21 15.52
C LYS A 137 -1.59 0.20 15.44
N THR A 138 -1.03 0.25 14.23
CA THR A 138 0.41 0.24 13.99
C THR A 138 0.96 1.65 13.86
N TYR A 139 2.06 1.93 14.56
CA TYR A 139 2.91 3.08 14.31
C TYR A 139 3.96 2.74 13.26
N GLY A 140 4.14 3.64 12.29
CA GLY A 140 5.24 3.63 11.33
C GLY A 140 6.33 4.61 11.75
N ILE A 141 7.59 4.18 11.66
CA ILE A 141 8.75 5.06 11.82
C ILE A 141 9.66 4.83 10.61
N TYR A 142 9.70 5.79 9.70
CA TYR A 142 10.54 5.73 8.51
C TYR A 142 11.70 6.72 8.65
N ILE A 143 12.91 6.24 8.45
CA ILE A 143 14.13 7.02 8.53
C ILE A 143 14.97 6.70 7.30
N ASN A 144 15.45 7.72 6.61
CA ASN A 144 16.45 7.59 5.56
C ASN A 144 17.67 8.44 5.94
N VAL A 145 18.83 7.79 6.04
CA VAL A 145 20.13 8.43 6.31
C VAL A 145 21.13 7.93 5.29
N ARG A 146 21.59 8.81 4.39
CA ARG A 146 22.63 8.48 3.39
C ARG A 146 22.30 7.27 2.51
N GLY A 147 21.02 7.02 2.25
CA GLY A 147 20.55 5.85 1.49
C GLY A 147 20.23 4.62 2.34
N ASP A 148 20.65 4.58 3.60
CA ASP A 148 20.23 3.54 4.55
C ASP A 148 18.79 3.82 5.01
N ILE A 149 17.92 2.83 4.83
CA ILE A 149 16.49 2.92 5.15
C ILE A 149 16.19 2.07 6.38
N ILE A 150 15.56 2.69 7.37
CA ILE A 150 14.96 2.04 8.52
C ILE A 150 13.46 2.26 8.41
N ASN A 151 12.66 1.19 8.36
CA ASN A 151 11.20 1.28 8.23
C ASN A 151 10.52 0.41 9.27
N LEU A 152 10.20 0.97 10.42
CA LEU A 152 9.66 0.21 11.54
C LEU A 152 8.13 0.21 11.48
N GLY A 153 7.53 -0.96 11.73
CA GLY A 153 6.12 -1.11 12.07
C GLY A 153 6.01 -1.65 13.48
N VAL A 154 5.56 -0.82 14.43
CA VAL A 154 5.51 -1.16 15.86
C VAL A 154 4.14 -0.91 16.47
N LYS A 155 3.76 -1.73 17.44
CA LYS A 155 2.52 -1.61 18.21
C LYS A 155 2.83 -1.31 19.66
N TYR A 156 1.94 -0.56 20.30
CA TYR A 156 2.06 -0.26 21.72
C TYR A 156 2.06 -1.54 22.54
N LYS A 157 3.01 -1.66 23.47
CA LYS A 157 3.16 -2.83 24.34
C LYS A 157 2.83 -2.49 25.79
N SER A 158 3.51 -1.49 26.35
CA SER A 158 3.40 -1.13 27.76
C SER A 158 3.93 0.28 28.02
N SER A 159 3.67 0.78 29.22
CA SER A 159 4.23 2.01 29.76
C SER A 159 4.95 1.73 31.08
N GLY A 160 6.13 2.30 31.26
CA GLY A 160 6.81 2.42 32.55
C GLY A 160 6.58 3.79 33.20
N THR A 161 7.28 4.06 34.29
CA THR A 161 7.16 5.32 35.06
C THR A 161 7.41 6.56 34.20
N GLU A 162 8.35 6.49 33.25
CA GLU A 162 8.74 7.62 32.38
C GLU A 162 9.02 7.17 30.93
N SER A 163 8.45 6.04 30.51
CA SER A 163 8.71 5.49 29.19
C SER A 163 7.51 4.76 28.61
N TYR A 164 7.45 4.72 27.29
CA TYR A 164 6.49 3.94 26.51
C TYR A 164 7.26 2.96 25.65
N THR A 165 6.83 1.71 25.68
CA THR A 165 7.47 0.62 24.93
C THR A 165 6.55 0.16 23.82
N TYR A 166 7.14 -0.04 22.65
CA TYR A 166 6.50 -0.54 21.45
C TYR A 166 7.32 -1.70 20.91
N GLU A 167 6.65 -2.73 20.42
CA GLU A 167 7.27 -3.91 19.83
C GLU A 167 6.79 -4.07 18.40
N GLY A 168 7.67 -4.57 17.53
CA GLY A 168 7.30 -4.86 16.17
C GLY A 168 8.47 -5.32 15.33
N THR A 169 8.50 -4.89 14.08
CA THR A 169 9.54 -5.31 13.13
C THR A 169 10.05 -4.14 12.31
N ASP A 170 11.32 -4.21 11.92
CA ASP A 170 11.81 -3.49 10.76
C ASP A 170 11.27 -4.19 9.50
N ARG A 171 10.44 -3.48 8.75
CA ARG A 171 9.76 -3.95 7.54
C ARG A 171 10.72 -4.17 6.38
N VAL A 172 11.94 -3.61 6.43
CA VAL A 172 12.98 -3.86 5.42
C VAL A 172 13.63 -5.23 5.66
N THR A 173 14.08 -5.47 6.89
CA THR A 173 14.87 -6.67 7.22
C THR A 173 14.06 -7.81 7.83
N GLY A 174 12.81 -7.57 8.23
CA GLY A 174 11.97 -8.51 8.99
C GLY A 174 12.39 -8.71 10.44
N ARG A 175 13.43 -8.02 10.92
CA ARG A 175 13.97 -8.20 12.27
C ARG A 175 13.02 -7.64 13.33
N LYS A 176 12.94 -8.31 14.47
CA LYS A 176 12.24 -7.79 15.65
C LYS A 176 12.95 -6.53 16.15
N VAL A 177 12.15 -5.54 16.53
CA VAL A 177 12.63 -4.28 17.11
C VAL A 177 11.81 -3.93 18.34
N VAL A 178 12.45 -3.24 19.27
CA VAL A 178 11.82 -2.62 20.43
C VAL A 178 12.07 -1.13 20.34
N VAL A 179 11.02 -0.34 20.45
CA VAL A 179 11.09 1.12 20.44
C VAL A 179 10.68 1.62 21.81
N VAL A 180 11.51 2.45 22.41
CA VAL A 180 11.30 3.05 23.73
C VAL A 180 11.34 4.57 23.60
N THR A 181 10.36 5.24 24.16
CA THR A 181 10.23 6.69 24.07
C THR A 181 9.84 7.29 25.42
N LYS A 182 10.30 8.51 25.72
CA LYS A 182 9.80 9.26 26.90
C LYS A 182 8.38 9.79 26.67
N GLN A 183 8.10 10.23 25.44
CA GLN A 183 6.77 10.69 25.01
C GLN A 183 6.08 9.62 24.17
N LYS A 184 4.76 9.52 24.22
CA LYS A 184 4.02 8.58 23.35
C LYS A 184 4.33 8.87 21.88
N LEU A 185 4.42 7.83 21.05
CA LEU A 185 4.61 7.99 19.60
C LEU A 185 3.52 8.88 18.95
N SER A 186 2.30 8.90 19.52
CA SER A 186 1.23 9.80 19.08
C SER A 186 1.54 11.29 19.23
N TRP A 187 2.44 11.67 20.14
CA TRP A 187 2.90 13.05 20.31
C TRP A 187 3.60 13.54 19.04
N TYR A 188 4.46 12.71 18.45
CA TYR A 188 5.19 13.00 17.22
C TYR A 188 4.32 12.96 15.95
N LEU A 189 3.02 12.64 16.03
CA LEU A 189 2.12 12.73 14.88
C LEU A 189 1.60 14.14 14.62
N ASN A 190 1.94 15.10 15.48
CA ASN A 190 1.44 16.47 15.44
C ASN A 190 2.59 17.50 15.34
N ASN A 191 3.65 17.18 14.59
CA ASN A 191 4.83 18.02 14.41
C ASN A 191 5.49 18.45 15.72
N ASN A 192 5.61 17.52 16.65
CA ASN A 192 6.28 17.76 17.92
C ASN A 192 7.70 17.19 17.89
N GLY A 193 8.64 17.88 18.50
CA GLY A 193 10.05 17.51 18.50
C GLY A 193 10.87 18.56 19.24
N VAL A 194 12.17 18.57 19.01
CA VAL A 194 13.03 19.66 19.50
C VAL A 194 12.89 20.88 18.60
N ASP A 195 13.24 22.06 19.12
CA ASP A 195 13.01 23.32 18.41
C ASP A 195 14.10 23.62 17.37
N SER A 196 15.28 23.03 17.55
CA SER A 196 16.44 23.28 16.71
C SER A 196 17.49 22.17 16.80
N HIS A 197 18.50 22.25 15.91
CA HIS A 197 19.59 21.29 15.87
C HIS A 197 20.50 21.32 17.13
N THR A 198 20.49 22.40 17.93
CA THR A 198 21.32 22.52 19.13
C THR A 198 20.75 21.74 20.31
N GLU A 199 19.45 21.44 20.29
CA GLU A 199 18.75 20.73 21.36
C GLU A 199 18.73 19.20 21.17
N VAL A 200 19.31 18.72 20.06
CA VAL A 200 19.36 17.31 19.67
C VAL A 200 20.23 16.51 20.64
N GLU A 201 19.57 15.70 21.45
CA GLU A 201 20.15 14.79 22.44
C GLU A 201 19.39 13.46 22.43
N SER A 202 20.12 12.35 22.58
CA SER A 202 19.56 10.99 22.53
C SER A 202 18.35 10.78 23.46
N PRO A 203 18.34 11.26 24.73
CA PRO A 203 17.23 11.08 25.66
C PRO A 203 15.92 11.80 25.28
N LYS A 204 15.97 12.75 24.33
CA LYS A 204 14.79 13.47 23.84
C LYS A 204 14.16 12.80 22.60
N GLY A 205 14.83 11.79 22.05
CA GLY A 205 14.42 11.10 20.84
C GLY A 205 13.63 9.82 21.08
N ILE A 206 13.39 9.13 19.97
CA ILE A 206 12.79 7.81 19.89
C ILE A 206 13.94 6.81 19.89
N ILE A 207 14.10 6.05 20.96
CA ILE A 207 15.18 5.07 21.11
C ILE A 207 14.72 3.75 20.49
N VAL A 208 15.55 3.18 19.62
CA VAL A 208 15.29 1.93 18.92
C VAL A 208 16.37 0.94 19.28
N THR A 209 15.95 -0.26 19.67
CA THR A 209 16.81 -1.41 19.91
C THR A 209 16.45 -2.52 18.94
N VAL A 210 17.46 -3.09 18.30
CA VAL A 210 17.35 -4.29 17.46
C VAL A 210 18.02 -5.45 18.21
N PRO A 211 17.28 -6.28 18.98
CA PRO A 211 17.87 -7.26 19.88
C PRO A 211 18.76 -8.28 19.16
N ALA A 212 18.43 -8.64 17.92
CA ALA A 212 19.18 -9.61 17.14
C ALA A 212 20.62 -9.18 16.85
N THR A 213 20.90 -7.88 16.83
CA THR A 213 22.23 -7.32 16.56
C THR A 213 22.77 -6.46 17.69
N TYR A 214 22.03 -6.38 18.81
CA TYR A 214 22.32 -5.46 19.92
C TYR A 214 22.52 -4.00 19.47
N THR A 215 21.97 -3.64 18.32
CA THR A 215 22.08 -2.27 17.80
C THR A 215 21.11 -1.37 18.54
N VAL A 216 21.62 -0.25 19.06
CA VAL A 216 20.83 0.79 19.71
C VAL A 216 21.11 2.11 19.03
N PHE A 217 20.06 2.86 18.70
CA PHE A 217 20.17 4.22 18.19
C PHE A 217 18.95 5.04 18.64
N SER A 218 19.07 6.35 18.59
CA SER A 218 17.97 7.29 18.83
C SER A 218 17.69 8.08 17.57
N VAL A 219 16.44 8.42 17.31
CA VAL A 219 16.07 9.40 16.28
C VAL A 219 15.33 10.57 16.93
N VAL A 220 15.84 11.77 16.71
CA VAL A 220 15.32 13.01 17.29
C VAL A 220 14.68 13.85 16.16
N PRO A 221 13.34 13.98 16.13
CA PRO A 221 12.66 14.87 15.19
C PRO A 221 12.87 16.35 15.56
N ILE A 222 13.12 17.21 14.56
CA ILE A 222 13.12 18.67 14.72
C ILE A 222 11.80 19.19 14.15
N LYS A 223 11.02 19.94 14.94
CA LYS A 223 9.71 20.44 14.50
C LYS A 223 9.83 21.31 13.25
N ASN A 224 8.93 21.09 12.29
CA ASN A 224 8.76 21.95 11.12
C ASN A 224 8.23 23.32 11.54
N LYS A 225 8.60 24.37 10.80
CA LYS A 225 8.24 25.77 11.10
C LYS A 225 7.05 26.23 10.28
#